data_AF-A0AAJ5TCF4-F1
#
_entry.id   AF-A0AAJ5TCF4-F1
#
_cell.length_a   1.000
_cell.length_b   1.000
_cell.length_c   1.000
_cell.angle_alpha   90.00
_cell.angle_beta   90.00
_cell.angle_gamma   90.00
#
_symmetry.space_group_name_H-M   'P 1'
#
loop_
_entity.id
_entity.type
_entity.pdbx_description
1 polymer ?
#
loop_
_entity_poly.entity_id
_entity_poly.type
_entity_poly.pdbx_seq_one_letter_code
_entity_poly.pdbx_strand_id
1 'polypeptide(L)'
;MKQKIFLEIKNKREIKRYIKFEIKYWKYRHLLRKKFKFLFYYLSKILEVNISNQRCATLDLMLISKIERMENWIFSMNQFLSGNLFINFQVYKNLAIFLFYSWKIHLQRFKFKRKLVDYEDKRRDAFNSLSIEWIKVDPKFNTKIIEILRRWK
;
A
#
# COMPACT_ATOMS: atom_id res chain seq x y z
N MET A 1 -30.15 -18.85 17.48
CA MET A 1 -29.56 -17.49 17.50
C MET A 1 -28.83 -17.23 16.19
N LYS A 2 -29.32 -16.29 15.36
CA LYS A 2 -28.58 -15.87 14.15
C LYS A 2 -27.35 -15.07 14.59
N GLN A 3 -26.16 -15.62 14.39
CA GLN A 3 -24.91 -14.89 14.57
C GLN A 3 -24.91 -13.71 13.59
N LYS A 4 -25.12 -12.49 14.09
CA LYS A 4 -24.81 -11.28 13.33
C LYS A 4 -23.30 -11.26 13.15
N ILE A 5 -22.85 -11.68 11.97
CA ILE A 5 -21.49 -11.38 11.49
C ILE A 5 -21.44 -9.85 11.45
N PHE A 6 -20.84 -9.24 12.48
CA PHE A 6 -20.43 -7.85 12.41
C PHE A 6 -19.39 -7.80 11.30
N LEU A 7 -19.83 -7.42 10.09
CA LEU A 7 -18.94 -6.88 9.09
C LEU A 7 -18.24 -5.70 9.77
N GLU A 8 -17.00 -5.92 10.25
CA GLU A 8 -16.17 -4.85 10.79
C GLU A 8 -16.14 -3.74 9.75
N ILE A 9 -16.87 -2.65 10.01
CA ILE A 9 -16.85 -1.48 9.15
C ILE A 9 -15.43 -0.94 9.29
N LYS A 10 -14.55 -1.30 8.37
CA LYS A 10 -13.17 -0.81 8.36
C LYS A 10 -13.21 0.73 8.43
N ASN A 11 -12.73 1.30 9.53
CA ASN A 11 -12.95 2.70 9.89
C ASN A 11 -11.61 3.42 10.05
N LYS A 12 -11.36 4.43 9.21
CA LYS A 12 -10.16 5.27 9.29
C LYS A 12 -10.00 5.96 10.65
N ARG A 13 -11.09 6.24 11.36
CA ARG A 13 -11.06 6.84 12.71
C ARG A 13 -10.37 5.91 13.70
N GLU A 14 -10.65 4.62 13.61
CA GLU A 14 -10.09 3.61 14.50
C GLU A 14 -8.61 3.36 14.20
N ILE A 15 -8.25 3.23 12.92
CA ILE A 15 -6.84 3.14 12.48
C ILE A 15 -6.05 4.35 12.98
N LYS A 16 -6.64 5.56 12.87
CA LYS A 16 -6.02 6.78 13.40
C LYS A 16 -5.85 6.75 14.92
N ARG A 17 -6.78 6.14 15.67
CA ARG A 17 -6.63 5.97 17.12
C ARG A 17 -5.46 5.03 17.42
N TYR A 18 -5.37 3.88 16.76
CA TYR A 18 -4.24 2.96 16.91
C TYR A 18 -2.89 3.62 16.63
N ILE A 19 -2.76 4.34 15.51
CA ILE A 19 -1.53 5.06 15.17
C ILE A 19 -1.16 6.09 16.25
N LYS A 20 -2.15 6.77 16.85
CA LYS A 20 -1.91 7.80 17.87
C LYS A 20 -1.37 7.26 19.19
N PHE A 21 -1.60 5.98 19.50
CA PHE A 21 -1.00 5.35 20.68
C PHE A 21 0.52 5.21 20.53
N GLU A 22 0.99 4.92 19.31
CA GLU A 22 2.41 4.67 19.04
C GLU A 22 3.17 5.94 18.60
N ILE A 23 2.53 6.84 17.85
CA ILE A 23 3.19 8.03 17.32
C ILE A 23 2.23 9.22 17.19
N LYS A 24 2.75 10.44 17.39
CA LYS A 24 2.01 11.66 17.05
C LYS A 24 1.54 11.61 15.59
N TYR A 25 0.23 11.69 15.37
CA TYR A 25 -0.39 11.54 14.04
C TYR A 25 0.17 12.49 12.96
N TRP A 26 0.64 13.68 13.35
CA TRP A 26 1.25 14.61 12.41
C TRP A 26 2.59 14.08 11.86
N LYS A 27 3.39 13.37 12.67
CA LYS A 27 4.65 12.72 12.22
C LYS A 27 4.34 11.62 11.22
N TYR A 28 3.39 10.74 11.56
CA TYR A 28 2.87 9.72 10.65
C TYR A 28 2.42 10.31 9.30
N ARG A 29 1.60 11.38 9.34
CA ARG A 29 1.14 12.08 8.13
C ARG A 29 2.28 12.73 7.36
N HIS A 30 3.32 13.21 8.04
CA HIS A 30 4.48 13.83 7.41
C HIS A 30 5.30 12.80 6.63
N LEU A 31 5.56 11.63 7.21
CA LEU A 31 6.33 10.54 6.60
C LEU A 31 5.63 9.96 5.36
N LEU A 32 4.36 9.55 5.49
CA LEU A 32 3.61 8.96 4.37
C LEU A 32 3.04 10.00 3.40
N ARG A 33 2.95 11.27 3.80
CA ARG A 33 2.24 12.33 3.06
C ARG A 33 0.73 12.04 2.92
N LYS A 34 0.02 13.01 2.32
CA LYS A 34 -1.46 12.97 2.18
C LYS A 34 -1.94 11.78 1.35
N LYS A 35 -1.16 11.35 0.35
CA LYS A 35 -1.53 10.31 -0.62
C LYS A 35 -1.36 8.88 -0.08
N PHE A 36 -0.34 8.64 0.75
CA PHE A 36 -0.05 7.30 1.31
C PHE A 36 -0.51 7.11 2.74
N LYS A 37 -1.08 8.11 3.43
CA LYS A 37 -1.74 7.85 4.71
C LYS A 37 -2.82 6.78 4.54
N PHE A 38 -2.91 5.87 5.50
CA PHE A 38 -3.79 4.69 5.54
C PHE A 38 -3.55 3.76 4.35
N LEU A 39 -2.28 3.52 3.98
CA LEU A 39 -1.91 2.79 2.78
C LEU A 39 -2.58 1.41 2.75
N PHE A 40 -2.35 0.62 3.80
CA PHE A 40 -2.88 -0.76 3.87
C PHE A 40 -4.39 -0.82 3.99
N TYR A 41 -5.03 0.19 4.62
CA TYR A 41 -6.48 0.31 4.60
C TYR A 41 -7.01 0.46 3.17
N TYR A 42 -6.43 1.36 2.37
CA TYR A 42 -6.88 1.59 1.00
C TYR A 42 -6.58 0.40 0.10
N LEU A 43 -5.38 -0.19 0.22
CA LEU A 43 -5.06 -1.43 -0.49
C LEU A 43 -6.04 -2.54 -0.13
N SER A 44 -6.46 -2.65 1.14
CA SER A 44 -7.42 -3.67 1.53
C SER A 44 -8.82 -3.49 0.94
N LYS A 45 -9.17 -2.27 0.53
CA LYS A 45 -10.42 -2.00 -0.18
C LYS A 45 -10.28 -2.32 -1.66
N ILE A 46 -9.18 -1.90 -2.29
CA ILE A 46 -8.93 -2.14 -3.72
C ILE A 46 -8.73 -3.63 -4.00
N LEU A 47 -7.95 -4.31 -3.15
CA LEU A 47 -7.59 -5.72 -3.34
C LEU A 47 -8.60 -6.68 -2.70
N GLU A 48 -9.65 -6.17 -2.05
CA GLU A 48 -10.67 -6.96 -1.35
C GLU A 48 -10.08 -7.90 -0.26
N VAL A 49 -8.91 -7.54 0.28
CA VAL A 49 -8.19 -8.27 1.32
C VAL A 49 -8.92 -8.14 2.66
N ASN A 50 -9.23 -9.27 3.31
CA ASN A 50 -9.75 -9.25 4.67
C ASN A 50 -8.61 -8.96 5.68
N ILE A 51 -8.75 -7.88 6.44
CA ILE A 51 -7.73 -7.40 7.38
C ILE A 51 -8.37 -6.46 8.39
N SER A 52 -8.02 -6.59 9.66
CA SER A 52 -8.55 -5.74 10.73
C SER A 52 -7.96 -4.32 10.67
N ASN A 53 -8.68 -3.36 11.29
CA ASN A 53 -8.20 -1.98 11.43
C ASN A 53 -6.87 -1.91 12.21
N GLN A 54 -6.74 -2.72 13.27
CA GLN A 54 -5.51 -2.82 14.05
C GLN A 54 -4.34 -3.28 13.18
N ARG A 55 -4.51 -4.35 12.39
CA ARG A 55 -3.44 -4.86 11.54
C ARG A 55 -3.04 -3.86 10.45
N CYS A 56 -4.00 -3.13 9.87
CA CYS A 56 -3.69 -2.02 8.96
C CYS A 56 -2.82 -0.95 9.64
N ALA A 57 -3.14 -0.57 10.88
CA ALA A 57 -2.35 0.39 11.64
C ALA A 57 -0.93 -0.14 11.93
N THR A 58 -0.81 -1.39 12.35
CA THR A 58 0.49 -2.04 12.61
C THR A 58 1.38 -2.06 11.36
N LEU A 59 0.82 -2.43 10.20
CA LEU A 59 1.58 -2.44 8.95
C LEU A 59 2.00 -1.03 8.52
N ASP A 60 1.12 -0.03 8.67
CA ASP A 60 1.45 1.37 8.43
C ASP A 60 2.59 1.86 9.35
N LEU A 61 2.56 1.50 10.63
CA LEU A 61 3.60 1.83 11.62
C LEU A 61 4.94 1.14 11.30
N MET A 62 4.88 -0.14 10.95
CA MET A 62 6.03 -0.93 10.52
C MET A 62 6.67 -0.32 9.26
N LEU A 63 5.84 0.07 8.29
CA LEU A 63 6.29 0.73 7.07
C LEU A 63 7.01 2.06 7.37
N ILE A 64 6.45 2.92 8.23
CA ILE A 64 7.06 4.22 8.51
C ILE A 64 8.39 4.14 9.26
N SER A 65 8.62 3.07 10.04
CA SER A 65 9.86 2.89 10.81
C SER A 65 11.13 2.85 9.95
N LYS A 66 11.01 2.34 8.72
CA LYS A 66 12.11 2.24 7.73
C LYS A 66 11.59 2.59 6.33
N ILE A 67 10.80 3.66 6.21
CA ILE A 67 10.09 4.02 4.97
C ILE A 67 11.02 4.31 3.78
N GLU A 68 12.27 4.69 4.03
CA GLU A 68 13.26 4.96 2.97
C GLU A 68 13.84 3.69 2.34
N ARG A 69 13.65 2.50 2.97
CA ARG A 69 14.22 1.22 2.55
C ARG A 69 13.20 0.40 1.76
N MET A 70 13.51 0.06 0.50
CA MET A 70 12.61 -0.72 -0.36
C MET A 70 12.29 -2.10 0.23
N GLU A 71 13.25 -2.71 0.91
CA GLU A 71 13.08 -4.00 1.58
C GLU A 71 11.97 -3.93 2.62
N ASN A 72 11.80 -2.79 3.31
CA ASN A 72 10.73 -2.61 4.27
C ASN A 72 9.35 -2.49 3.61
N TRP A 73 9.28 -1.90 2.42
CA TRP A 73 8.05 -1.88 1.62
C TRP A 73 7.66 -3.28 1.18
N ILE A 74 8.63 -4.04 0.66
CA ILE A 74 8.43 -5.44 0.25
C ILE A 74 8.01 -6.29 1.45
N PHE A 75 8.71 -6.18 2.57
CA PHE A 75 8.38 -6.89 3.81
C PHE A 75 6.97 -6.56 4.31
N SER A 76 6.60 -5.28 4.32
CA SER A 76 5.25 -4.86 4.76
C SER A 76 4.16 -5.33 3.81
N MET A 77 4.43 -5.34 2.50
CA MET A 77 3.49 -5.86 1.50
C MET A 77 3.35 -7.37 1.58
N ASN A 78 4.45 -8.09 1.80
CA ASN A 78 4.42 -9.53 2.03
C ASN A 78 3.58 -9.85 3.27
N GLN A 79 3.81 -9.17 4.41
CA GLN A 79 3.00 -9.32 5.63
C GLN A 79 1.52 -8.96 5.48
N PHE A 80 1.19 -8.12 4.49
CA PHE A 80 -0.18 -7.73 4.15
C PHE A 80 -0.88 -8.79 3.29
N LEU A 81 -0.17 -9.36 2.32
CA LEU A 81 -0.74 -10.28 1.33
C LEU A 81 -0.58 -11.76 1.72
N SER A 82 0.40 -12.12 2.55
CA SER A 82 0.61 -13.49 3.04
C SER A 82 -0.57 -14.05 3.84
N GLY A 83 -1.41 -13.18 4.41
CA GLY A 83 -2.67 -13.57 5.05
C GLY A 83 -3.78 -13.97 4.06
N ASN A 84 -3.60 -13.74 2.75
CA ASN A 84 -4.56 -14.11 1.70
C ASN A 84 -3.85 -15.07 0.74
N LEU A 85 -4.04 -16.38 0.99
CA LEU A 85 -3.34 -17.55 0.43
C LEU A 85 -3.26 -17.70 -1.11
N PHE A 86 -3.75 -16.73 -1.90
CA PHE A 86 -3.89 -16.84 -3.36
C PHE A 86 -3.02 -15.88 -4.18
N ILE A 87 -2.13 -15.11 -3.55
CA ILE A 87 -1.38 -14.06 -4.25
C ILE A 87 0.09 -14.46 -4.45
N ASN A 88 0.49 -14.61 -5.71
CA ASN A 88 1.86 -14.93 -6.16
C ASN A 88 2.90 -13.99 -5.53
N PHE A 89 4.07 -14.52 -5.16
CA PHE A 89 5.19 -13.77 -4.58
C PHE A 89 5.55 -12.51 -5.37
N GLN A 90 5.54 -12.65 -6.69
CA GLN A 90 5.99 -11.60 -7.59
C GLN A 90 5.05 -10.39 -7.59
N VAL A 91 3.74 -10.63 -7.40
CA VAL A 91 2.71 -9.59 -7.33
C VAL A 91 2.98 -8.64 -6.17
N TYR A 92 3.26 -9.17 -4.99
CA TYR A 92 3.49 -8.32 -3.82
C TYR A 92 4.77 -7.49 -3.97
N LYS A 93 5.81 -8.06 -4.59
CA LYS A 93 7.09 -7.39 -4.80
C LYS A 93 6.91 -6.23 -5.78
N ASN A 94 6.27 -6.48 -6.92
CA ASN A 94 6.02 -5.45 -7.93
C ASN A 94 5.10 -4.34 -7.40
N LEU A 95 4.06 -4.68 -6.64
CA LEU A 95 3.19 -3.69 -6.00
C LEU A 95 3.96 -2.84 -4.98
N ALA A 96 4.83 -3.45 -4.17
CA ALA A 96 5.67 -2.71 -3.22
C ALA A 96 6.62 -1.74 -3.93
N ILE A 97 7.29 -2.19 -5.01
CA ILE A 97 8.21 -1.37 -5.80
C ILE A 97 7.46 -0.19 -6.44
N PHE A 98 6.29 -0.45 -7.05
CA PHE A 98 5.44 0.58 -7.63
C PHE A 98 5.07 1.65 -6.60
N LEU A 99 4.61 1.24 -5.42
CA LEU A 99 4.19 2.17 -4.36
C LEU A 99 5.37 2.94 -3.77
N PHE A 100 6.53 2.29 -3.60
CA PHE A 100 7.75 2.94 -3.13
C PHE A 100 8.18 4.08 -4.05
N TYR A 101 8.31 3.81 -5.35
CA TYR A 101 8.72 4.85 -6.31
C TYR A 101 7.64 5.93 -6.48
N SER A 102 6.36 5.55 -6.42
CA SER A 102 5.26 6.53 -6.39
C SER A 102 5.36 7.45 -5.16
N TRP A 103 5.77 6.93 -4.01
CA TRP A 103 5.99 7.72 -2.80
C TRP A 103 7.24 8.60 -2.92
N LYS A 104 8.36 8.07 -3.45
CA LYS A 104 9.58 8.86 -3.72
C LYS A 104 9.33 10.03 -4.66
N ILE A 105 8.60 9.80 -5.75
CA ILE A 105 8.16 10.86 -6.68
C ILE A 105 7.31 11.89 -5.94
N HIS A 106 6.35 11.45 -5.13
CA HIS A 106 5.51 12.36 -4.35
C HIS A 106 6.30 13.13 -3.25
N LEU A 107 7.39 12.58 -2.72
CA LEU A 107 8.27 13.28 -1.79
C LEU A 107 9.09 14.38 -2.46
N GLN A 108 9.57 14.12 -3.68
CA GLN A 108 10.40 15.05 -4.41
C GLN A 108 9.55 16.15 -5.03
N ARG A 109 9.41 17.26 -4.31
CA ARG A 109 9.13 18.56 -4.96
C ARG A 109 10.37 18.91 -5.80
N PHE A 110 10.34 18.49 -7.06
CA PHE A 110 11.34 18.59 -8.13
C PHE A 110 12.50 19.58 -7.87
N LYS A 111 13.68 19.04 -7.50
CA LYS A 111 14.95 19.78 -7.57
C LYS A 111 15.90 19.24 -8.66
N PHE A 112 15.71 18.02 -9.17
CA PHE A 112 16.56 17.44 -10.22
C PHE A 112 15.76 16.55 -11.16
N LYS A 113 15.58 16.99 -12.42
CA LYS A 113 14.78 16.28 -13.44
C LYS A 113 15.28 14.85 -13.73
N ARG A 114 16.59 14.58 -13.68
CA ARG A 114 17.14 13.24 -14.00
C ARG A 114 16.75 12.16 -12.99
N LYS A 115 16.85 12.42 -11.67
CA LYS A 115 16.45 11.47 -10.62
C LYS A 115 14.96 11.13 -10.65
N LEU A 116 14.13 12.03 -11.17
CA LEU A 116 12.71 11.79 -11.36
C LEU A 116 12.47 10.75 -12.45
N VAL A 117 13.13 10.89 -13.61
CA VAL A 117 13.00 9.97 -14.74
C VAL A 117 13.35 8.55 -14.31
N ASP A 118 14.45 8.35 -13.58
CA ASP A 118 14.84 7.03 -13.08
C ASP A 118 13.79 6.38 -12.16
N TYR A 119 13.12 7.17 -11.32
CA TYR A 119 12.04 6.67 -10.46
C TYR A 119 10.75 6.40 -11.24
N GLU A 120 10.45 7.21 -12.24
CA GLU A 120 9.28 7.01 -13.10
C GLU A 120 9.42 5.75 -13.93
N ASP A 121 10.60 5.46 -14.47
CA ASP A 121 10.87 4.25 -15.25
C ASP A 121 10.78 3.00 -14.37
N LYS A 122 11.45 2.98 -13.22
CA LYS A 122 11.32 1.86 -12.27
C LYS A 122 9.89 1.65 -11.76
N ARG A 123 9.14 2.74 -11.57
CA ARG A 123 7.71 2.66 -11.24
C ARG A 123 6.92 2.04 -12.39
N ARG A 124 7.17 2.46 -13.64
CA ARG A 124 6.48 1.96 -14.85
C ARG A 124 6.75 0.48 -15.05
N ASP A 125 7.99 0.04 -14.94
CA ASP A 125 8.38 -1.37 -15.11
C ASP A 125 7.73 -2.28 -14.06
N ALA A 126 7.73 -1.85 -12.80
CA ALA A 126 7.06 -2.57 -11.72
C ALA A 126 5.54 -2.66 -11.95
N PHE A 127 4.93 -1.57 -12.42
CA PHE A 127 3.50 -1.55 -12.71
C PHE A 127 3.12 -2.43 -13.90
N ASN A 128 3.92 -2.43 -14.97
CA ASN A 128 3.71 -3.31 -16.13
C ASN A 128 3.82 -4.79 -15.71
N SER A 129 4.86 -5.13 -14.93
CA SER A 129 5.05 -6.48 -14.41
C SER A 129 3.87 -6.93 -13.52
N LEU A 130 3.45 -6.06 -12.60
CA LEU A 130 2.28 -6.27 -11.75
C LEU A 130 1.01 -6.54 -12.58
N SER A 131 0.79 -5.74 -13.63
CA SER A 131 -0.40 -5.85 -14.49
C SER A 131 -0.42 -7.19 -15.22
N ILE A 132 0.72 -7.61 -15.78
CA ILE A 132 0.87 -8.91 -16.46
C ILE A 132 0.62 -10.07 -15.50
N GLU A 133 1.08 -9.97 -14.26
CA GLU A 133 0.86 -11.02 -13.26
C GLU A 133 -0.59 -11.11 -12.81
N TRP A 134 -1.25 -9.97 -12.58
CA TRP A 134 -2.66 -9.98 -12.17
C TRP A 134 -3.62 -10.37 -13.27
N ILE A 135 -3.33 -10.04 -14.54
CA ILE A 135 -4.09 -10.53 -15.70
C ILE A 135 -4.29 -12.06 -15.63
N LYS A 136 -3.26 -12.78 -15.17
CA LYS A 136 -3.26 -14.24 -15.12
C LYS A 136 -4.02 -14.82 -13.94
N VAL A 137 -4.26 -14.05 -12.89
CA VAL A 137 -4.68 -14.57 -11.57
C VAL A 137 -6.04 -14.01 -11.13
N ASP A 138 -6.43 -12.81 -11.57
CA ASP A 138 -7.63 -12.14 -11.08
C ASP A 138 -8.51 -11.64 -12.23
N PRO A 139 -9.73 -12.16 -12.43
CA PRO A 139 -10.62 -11.69 -13.51
C PRO A 139 -11.07 -10.23 -13.35
N LYS A 140 -10.98 -9.65 -12.13
CA LYS A 140 -11.27 -8.24 -11.86
C LYS A 140 -10.01 -7.38 -11.83
N PHE A 141 -8.87 -7.86 -12.33
CA PHE A 141 -7.59 -7.15 -12.25
C PHE A 141 -7.66 -5.73 -12.82
N ASN A 142 -8.39 -5.51 -13.92
CA ASN A 142 -8.52 -4.21 -14.57
C ASN A 142 -9.02 -3.14 -13.61
N THR A 143 -10.09 -3.44 -12.85
CA THR A 143 -10.64 -2.52 -11.87
C THR A 143 -9.63 -2.21 -10.76
N LYS A 144 -8.95 -3.24 -10.23
CA LYS A 144 -7.95 -3.10 -9.17
C LYS A 144 -6.76 -2.24 -9.61
N ILE A 145 -6.25 -2.50 -10.82
CA ILE A 145 -5.17 -1.76 -11.44
C ILE A 145 -5.53 -0.29 -11.65
N ILE A 146 -6.71 -0.01 -12.21
CA ILE A 146 -7.20 1.36 -12.43
C ILE A 146 -7.31 2.12 -11.11
N GLU A 147 -7.84 1.48 -10.06
CA GLU A 147 -7.95 2.11 -8.74
C GLU A 147 -6.59 2.40 -8.11
N ILE A 148 -5.61 1.50 -8.27
CA ILE A 148 -4.23 1.72 -7.82
C ILE A 148 -3.60 2.91 -8.55
N LEU A 149 -3.73 2.98 -9.88
CA LEU A 149 -3.22 4.12 -10.66
C LEU A 149 -3.89 5.42 -10.24
N ARG A 150 -5.22 5.47 -10.21
CA ARG A 150 -6.00 6.66 -9.83
C ARG A 150 -5.55 7.19 -8.46
N ARG A 151 -5.16 6.29 -7.56
CA ARG A 151 -4.79 6.64 -6.20
C ARG A 151 -3.32 7.00 -6.01
N TRP A 152 -2.39 6.37 -6.74
CA TRP A 152 -0.95 6.47 -6.47
C TRP A 152 -0.06 6.87 -7.65
N LYS A 153 -0.53 6.89 -8.90
CA LYS A 153 0.19 7.48 -10.05
C LYS A 153 0.53 8.94 -9.81
#